data_AF-A0A7Z0TT67-F1
#
_entry.id   AF-A0A7Z0TT67-F1
#
_cell.length_a   1.000
_cell.length_b   1.000
_cell.length_c   1.000
_cell.angle_alpha   90.00
_cell.angle_beta   90.00
_cell.angle_gamma   90.00
#
_symmetry.space_group_name_H-M   'P 1'
#
loop_
_entity.id
_entity.type
_entity.pdbx_description
1 polymer ?
#
loop_
_entity_poly.entity_id
_entity_poly.type
_entity_poly.pdbx_seq_one_letter_code
_entity_poly.pdbx_strand_id
1 'polypeptide(L)' 'MLGVRRTSVTEVARRVQSTGAIHYARGEISILDRQILERLSCECHTTLVEQPKSLSR' A
#
# COMPACT_ATOMS: atom_id res chain seq x y z
N MET A 1 -2.46 -5.54 12.26
CA MET A 1 -3.56 -5.77 11.29
C MET A 1 -4.54 -4.61 11.43
N LEU A 2 -4.86 -3.88 10.35
CA LEU A 2 -5.55 -2.56 10.41
C LEU A 2 -7.08 -2.62 10.65
N GLY A 3 -7.63 -3.74 11.13
CA GLY A 3 -9.08 -3.87 11.40
C GLY A 3 -10.00 -3.80 10.18
N VAL A 4 -9.47 -3.72 8.97
CA VAL A 4 -10.22 -3.57 7.71
C VAL A 4 -10.61 -4.91 7.08
N ARG A 5 -11.76 -4.91 6.38
CA ARG A 5 -12.25 -6.08 5.63
C ARG A 5 -11.38 -6.33 4.39
N ARG A 6 -11.14 -7.61 4.06
CA ARG A 6 -10.37 -8.02 2.86
C ARG A 6 -10.96 -7.48 1.55
N THR A 7 -12.29 -7.32 1.50
CA THR A 7 -12.99 -6.74 0.35
C THR A 7 -12.59 -5.29 0.11
N SER A 8 -12.51 -4.49 1.17
CA SER A 8 -12.06 -3.10 1.10
C SER A 8 -10.59 -3.01 0.65
N VAL A 9 -9.73 -3.90 1.14
CA VAL A 9 -8.33 -3.99 0.68
C VAL A 9 -8.26 -4.34 -0.81
N THR A 10 -9.09 -5.28 -1.26
CA THR A 10 -9.14 -5.70 -2.67
C THR A 10 -9.61 -4.58 -3.59
N GLU A 11 -10.63 -3.82 -3.17
CA GLU A 11 -11.14 -2.69 -3.94
C GLU A 11 -10.09 -1.59 -4.09
N VAL A 12 -9.43 -1.22 -2.99
CA VAL A 12 -8.35 -0.22 -3.01
C VAL A 12 -7.16 -0.72 -3.83
N ALA A 13 -6.75 -1.98 -3.67
CA ALA A 13 -5.66 -2.57 -4.43
C ALA A 13 -5.94 -2.52 -5.95
N ARG A 14 -7.18 -2.79 -6.38
CA ARG A 14 -7.55 -2.65 -7.79
C ARG A 14 -7.49 -1.20 -8.29
N ARG A 15 -7.93 -0.23 -7.49
CA ARG A 15 -7.83 1.20 -7.84
C ARG A 15 -6.37 1.63 -7.98
N VAL A 16 -5.52 1.24 -7.04
CA VAL A 16 -4.07 1.55 -7.09
C VAL A 16 -3.36 0.77 -8.21
N GLN A 17 -3.81 -0.45 -8.53
CA GLN A 17 -3.30 -1.18 -9.70
C GLN A 17 -3.65 -0.48 -11.02
N SER A 18 -4.83 0.16 -11.11
CA SER A 18 -5.25 0.89 -12.30
C SER A 18 -4.40 2.11 -12.62
N THR A 19 -3.69 2.66 -11.62
CA THR A 19 -2.74 3.77 -11.82
C THR A 19 -1.37 3.29 -12.29
N GLY A 20 -1.16 1.98 -12.42
CA GLY A 20 0.13 1.38 -12.78
C GLY A 20 1.14 1.32 -11.64
N ALA A 21 0.77 1.74 -10.42
CA ALA A 21 1.67 1.81 -9.28
C ALA A 21 2.04 0.44 -8.71
N ILE A 22 1.11 -0.52 -8.77
CA ILE A 22 1.27 -1.88 -8.25
C ILE A 22 0.73 -2.93 -9.20
N HIS A 23 1.22 -4.16 -9.06
CA HIS A 23 0.63 -5.36 -9.60
C HIS A 23 -0.01 -6.16 -8.46
N TYR A 24 -1.28 -6.53 -8.60
CA TYR A 24 -1.97 -7.37 -7.61
C TYR A 24 -2.49 -8.64 -8.29
N ALA A 25 -2.00 -9.80 -7.85
CA ALA A 25 -2.40 -11.10 -8.37
C ALA A 25 -2.36 -12.17 -7.28
N ARG A 26 -3.39 -13.01 -7.18
CA ARG A 26 -3.47 -14.15 -6.24
C ARG A 26 -3.14 -13.82 -4.78
N GLY A 27 -3.40 -12.59 -4.33
CA GLY A 27 -3.10 -12.16 -2.96
C GLY A 27 -1.68 -11.62 -2.77
N GLU A 28 -0.85 -11.60 -3.81
CA GLU A 28 0.48 -10.99 -3.81
C GLU A 28 0.40 -9.57 -4.39
N ILE A 29 1.09 -8.63 -3.74
CA ILE A 29 1.24 -7.25 -4.19
C ILE A 29 2.71 -7.04 -4.57
N SER A 30 2.97 -6.67 -5.82
CA SER A 30 4.29 -6.23 -6.29
C SER A 30 4.24 -4.74 -6.57
N ILE A 31 5.24 -4.00 -6.08
CA ILE A 31 5.36 -2.56 -6.33
C ILE A 31 6.05 -2.37 -7.67
N LEU A 32 5.40 -1.66 -8.60
CA LEU A 32 5.95 -1.35 -9.92
C LEU A 32 6.54 0.06 -9.94
N ASP A 33 5.83 1.03 -9.35
CA ASP A 33 6.28 2.41 -9.28
C ASP A 33 6.00 2.98 -7.89
N ARG A 34 7.09 3.21 -7.15
CA ARG A 34 7.04 3.77 -5.80
C ARG A 34 6.68 5.26 -5.79
N GLN A 35 7.06 6.02 -6.82
CA GLN A 35 6.76 7.45 -6.90
C GLN A 35 5.26 7.69 -7.06
N ILE A 36 4.59 6.86 -7.86
CA ILE A 36 3.12 6.92 -7.98
C ILE A 36 2.45 6.55 -6.65
N LEU A 37 2.95 5.53 -5.96
CA LEU A 37 2.46 5.16 -4.62
C LEU A 37 2.62 6.30 -3.61
N GLU A 38 3.78 6.96 -3.59
CA GLU A 38 4.06 8.09 -2.70
C GLU A 38 3.10 9.26 -2.95
N ARG A 39 2.77 9.54 -4.21
CA ARG A 39 1.80 10.59 -4.57
C ARG A 39 0.35 10.24 -4.21
N LEU A 40 0.00 8.95 -4.24
CA LEU A 40 -1.34 8.47 -3.88
C LEU A 40 -1.54 8.31 -2.37
N SER A 41 -0.43 8.26 -1.63
CA SER A 41 -0.46 8.11 -0.18
C SER A 41 -0.77 9.44 0.50
N CYS A 42 -1.44 9.39 1.65
CA CYS A 42 -1.51 10.58 2.51
C CYS A 42 -0.15 10.92 3.11
N GLU A 43 -0.02 12.14 3.63
CA GLU A 43 1.10 12.62 4.42
C GLU A 43 1.48 11.67 5.57
N CYS A 44 0.51 10.87 6.02
CA CYS A 44 0.64 9.76 6.95
C CYS A 44 1.72 8.73 6.56
N HIS A 45 1.96 8.52 5.26
CA HIS A 45 2.95 7.57 4.75
C HIS A 45 4.36 8.00 5.09
N THR A 46 4.64 9.31 5.04
CA THR A 46 5.95 9.86 5.41
C THR A 46 6.26 9.56 6.87
N THR A 47 5.30 9.75 7.78
CA THR A 47 5.47 9.43 9.20
C THR A 47 5.75 7.94 9.44
N LEU A 48 5.18 7.05 8.63
CA LEU A 48 5.43 5.61 8.74
C LEU A 48 6.78 5.19 8.14
N VAL A 49 7.18 5.78 7.01
CA VAL A 49 8.48 5.51 6.36
C VAL A 49 9.64 6.06 7.19
N GLU A 50 9.44 7.17 7.89
CA GLU A 50 10.42 7.73 8.83
C GLU A 50 10.58 6.90 10.11
N GLN A 51 9.65 5.96 10.38
CA GLN A 51 9.73 5.02 11.50
C GLN A 51 10.00 3.56 11.06
N PRO A 52 11.15 3.20 10.45
CA PRO A 52 11.35 1.85 9.95
C PRO A 52 11.94 0.86 10.99
N LYS A 53 11.77 1.03 12.31
CA LYS A 53 12.43 0.12 13.28
C LYS A 53 11.89 0.04 14.71
N SER A 54 10.60 -0.27 14.92
CA SER A 54 10.14 -0.63 16.28
C SER A 54 9.25 -1.87 16.38
N LEU A 55 8.82 -2.50 15.28
CA LEU A 55 7.98 -3.70 15.33
C LEU A 55 8.82 -4.99 15.32
N SER A 56 9.60 -5.18 16.38
CA SER A 56 10.07 -6.51 16.80
C SER A 56 10.22 -6.50 18.32
N ARG A 57 9.10 -6.65 19.04
CA ARG A 57 9.03 -7.23 20.38
C ARG A 57 7.63 -7.72 20.68
#